data_AF-A0A3B0TCT2-F1
#
_entry.id   AF-A0A3B0TCT2-F1
#
_cell.length_a   1.000
_cell.length_b   1.000
_cell.length_c   1.000
_cell.angle_alpha   90.00
_cell.angle_beta   90.00
_cell.angle_gamma   90.00
#
_symmetry.space_group_name_H-M   'P 1'
#
loop_
_entity.id
_entity.type
_entity.pdbx_description
1 polymer ?
#
loop_
_entity_poly.entity_id
_entity_poly.type
_entity_poly.pdbx_seq_one_letter_code
_entity_poly.pdbx_strand_id
1 'polypeptide(L)'
;MIENPPKTLGPVKAKLAENLIIGMGLLALFLIFQPFSIVLFGIGCALVVFSGLANNLLPVCKAEKTWKDLARTAMIIGIIFSVVLTFALSSAYLYGVYLQSQ
;
A
#
# COMPACT_ATOMS: atom_id res chain seq x y z
N MET A 1 -22.16 2.29 -32.35
CA MET A 1 -21.96 1.83 -30.97
C MET A 1 -21.64 3.06 -30.15
N ILE A 2 -22.49 3.43 -29.19
CA ILE A 2 -22.23 4.62 -28.34
C ILE A 2 -21.20 4.17 -27.30
N GLU A 3 -19.92 4.44 -27.54
CA GLU A 3 -18.89 4.28 -26.52
C GLU A 3 -19.19 5.28 -25.40
N ASN A 4 -19.58 4.78 -24.23
CA ASN A 4 -19.63 5.61 -23.04
C ASN A 4 -18.21 6.11 -22.76
N PRO A 5 -17.98 7.42 -22.60
CA PRO A 5 -16.66 7.94 -22.32
C PRO A 5 -16.12 7.27 -21.05
N PRO A 6 -14.84 6.87 -21.03
CA PRO A 6 -14.25 6.21 -19.87
C PRO A 6 -14.41 7.11 -18.65
N LYS A 7 -14.92 6.54 -17.55
CA LYS A 7 -15.16 7.27 -16.30
C LYS A 7 -13.83 7.71 -15.70
N THR A 8 -13.41 8.93 -16.00
CA THR A 8 -12.20 9.55 -15.48
C THR A 8 -12.33 9.87 -14.00
N LEU A 9 -11.20 10.00 -13.32
CA LEU A 9 -11.14 10.43 -11.93
C LEU A 9 -11.46 11.94 -11.90
N GLY A 10 -12.68 12.34 -11.53
CA GLY A 10 -12.97 13.77 -11.37
C GLY A 10 -11.93 14.44 -10.45
N PRO A 11 -11.55 15.72 -10.68
CA PRO A 11 -10.43 16.37 -10.00
C PRO A 11 -10.53 16.34 -8.47
N VAL A 12 -11.75 16.46 -7.94
CA VAL A 12 -12.05 16.35 -6.51
C VAL A 12 -11.71 14.96 -5.97
N LYS A 13 -12.03 13.89 -6.71
CA LYS A 13 -11.76 12.51 -6.29
C LYS A 13 -10.28 12.17 -6.36
N ALA A 14 -9.57 12.70 -7.35
CA ALA A 14 -8.12 12.56 -7.46
C ALA A 14 -7.42 13.18 -6.24
N LYS A 15 -7.78 14.42 -5.87
CA LYS A 15 -7.22 15.09 -4.71
C LYS A 15 -7.58 14.42 -3.39
N LEU A 16 -8.82 13.91 -3.26
CA LEU A 16 -9.24 13.16 -2.09
C LEU A 16 -8.40 11.88 -1.92
N ALA A 17 -8.18 11.12 -2.99
CA ALA A 17 -7.37 9.91 -2.95
C ALA A 17 -5.92 10.22 -2.53
N GLU A 18 -5.31 11.26 -3.12
CA GLU A 18 -3.98 11.74 -2.74
C GLU A 18 -3.90 12.08 -1.23
N ASN A 19 -4.84 12.88 -0.74
CA ASN A 19 -4.87 13.29 0.67
C ASN A 19 -5.08 12.10 1.62
N LEU A 20 -5.91 11.11 1.24
CA LEU A 20 -6.13 9.91 2.05
C LEU A 20 -4.86 9.05 2.14
N ILE A 21 -4.15 8.89 1.02
CA ILE A 21 -2.90 8.13 0.96
C ILE A 21 -1.85 8.76 1.87
N ILE A 22 -1.65 10.08 1.76
CA ILE A 22 -0.71 10.83 2.61
C ILE A 22 -1.16 10.79 4.09
N GLY A 23 -2.45 11.01 4.35
CA GLY A 23 -3.02 11.02 5.69
C GLY A 23 -2.88 9.68 6.40
N MET A 24 -3.04 8.57 5.67
CA MET A 24 -2.81 7.22 6.20
C MET A 24 -1.35 7.01 6.63
N GLY A 25 -0.40 7.55 5.88
CA GLY A 25 1.03 7.49 6.23
C GLY A 25 1.36 8.32 7.47
N LEU A 26 0.81 9.52 7.58
CA LEU A 26 0.97 10.36 8.77
C LEU A 26 0.33 9.72 10.01
N LEU A 27 -0.84 9.10 9.85
CA LEU A 27 -1.48 8.35 10.93
C LEU A 27 -0.64 7.15 11.36
N ALA A 28 -0.10 6.37 10.41
CA ALA A 28 0.78 5.25 10.73
C ALA A 28 2.02 5.71 11.49
N LEU A 29 2.65 6.81 11.04
CA LEU A 29 3.79 7.42 11.71
C LEU A 29 3.44 7.81 13.15
N PHE A 30 2.31 8.49 13.35
CA PHE A 30 1.85 8.88 14.68
C PHE A 30 1.63 7.66 15.61
N LEU A 31 1.02 6.59 15.09
CA LEU A 31 0.76 5.36 15.85
C LEU A 31 2.04 4.59 16.22
N ILE A 32 3.07 4.63 15.36
CA ILE A 32 4.35 3.96 15.60
C ILE A 32 5.18 4.71 16.64
N PHE A 33 5.23 6.04 16.56
CA PHE A 33 6.14 6.85 17.38
C PHE A 33 5.58 7.25 18.75
N GLN A 34 4.34 6.89 19.08
CA GLN A 34 3.79 7.15 20.42
C GLN A 34 4.32 6.14 21.46
N PRO A 35 4.68 6.59 22.68
CA PRO A 35 5.27 5.72 23.71
C PRO A 35 4.25 5.08 24.68
N PHE A 36 2.95 5.18 24.41
CA PHE A 36 1.90 4.85 25.38
C PHE A 36 1.39 3.40 25.24
N SER A 37 1.38 2.83 24.03
CA SER A 37 0.74 1.52 23.79
C SER A 37 1.42 0.69 22.69
N ILE A 38 1.80 -0.54 23.06
CA ILE A 38 2.35 -1.54 22.14
C ILE A 38 1.29 -2.03 21.13
N VAL A 39 0.02 -2.08 21.51
CA VAL A 39 -1.06 -2.48 20.59
C VAL A 39 -1.21 -1.45 19.47
N LEU A 40 -1.24 -0.17 19.81
CA LEU A 40 -1.28 0.92 18.83
C LEU A 40 -0.04 0.95 17.95
N PHE A 41 1.15 0.66 18.51
CA PHE A 41 2.37 0.46 17.74
C PHE A 41 2.22 -0.67 16.72
N GLY A 42 1.72 -1.85 17.13
CA GLY A 42 1.50 -2.98 16.23
C GLY A 42 0.51 -2.67 15.10
N ILE A 43 -0.57 -1.95 15.41
CA ILE A 43 -1.51 -1.44 14.39
C ILE A 43 -0.79 -0.48 13.43
N GLY A 44 0.03 0.44 13.97
CA GLY A 44 0.83 1.37 13.17
C GLY A 44 1.81 0.64 12.24
N CYS A 45 2.48 -0.40 12.70
CA CYS A 45 3.38 -1.24 11.89
C CYS A 45 2.64 -1.97 10.76
N ALA A 46 1.42 -2.46 10.99
CA ALA A 46 0.62 -3.00 9.89
C ALA A 46 0.19 -1.89 8.93
N LEU A 47 -0.30 -0.76 9.46
CA LEU A 47 -0.81 0.36 8.67
C LEU A 47 0.27 1.00 7.79
N VAL A 48 1.53 1.08 8.23
CA VAL A 48 2.62 1.65 7.42
C VAL A 48 2.93 0.80 6.20
N VAL A 49 2.74 -0.53 6.26
CA VAL A 49 2.87 -1.39 5.07
C VAL A 49 1.78 -1.06 4.06
N PHE A 50 0.52 -0.97 4.50
CA PHE A 50 -0.60 -0.56 3.63
C PHE A 50 -0.40 0.85 3.07
N SER A 51 0.11 1.78 3.88
CA SER A 51 0.44 3.13 3.43
C SER A 51 1.57 3.15 2.41
N GLY A 52 2.63 2.37 2.61
CA GLY A 52 3.72 2.23 1.65
C GLY A 52 3.22 1.70 0.31
N LEU A 53 2.35 0.69 0.31
CA LEU A 53 1.74 0.16 -0.90
C LEU A 53 0.83 1.21 -1.57
N ALA A 54 0.00 1.90 -0.80
CA ALA A 54 -0.89 2.94 -1.33
C ALA A 54 -0.12 4.16 -1.87
N ASN A 55 1.04 4.51 -1.30
CA ASN A 55 1.90 5.60 -1.79
C ASN A 55 2.40 5.35 -3.22
N ASN A 56 2.52 4.09 -3.64
CA ASN A 56 2.87 3.74 -5.03
C ASN A 56 1.74 4.11 -6.02
N LEU A 57 0.53 4.43 -5.55
CA LEU A 57 -0.58 4.92 -6.37
C LEU A 57 -0.59 6.44 -6.57
N LEU A 58 0.20 7.21 -5.79
CA LEU A 58 0.20 8.67 -5.90
C LEU A 58 0.43 9.19 -7.33
N PRO A 59 1.37 8.65 -8.13
CA PRO A 59 1.60 9.15 -9.49
C PRO A 59 0.40 8.95 -10.44
N VAL A 60 -0.50 8.01 -10.12
CA VAL A 60 -1.69 7.68 -10.93
C VAL A 60 -2.97 8.32 -10.40
N CYS A 61 -2.94 8.97 -9.23
CA CYS A 61 -4.03 9.79 -8.69
C CYS A 61 -4.17 11.14 -9.42
N LYS A 62 -4.28 11.13 -10.74
CA LYS A 62 -4.47 12.32 -11.58
C LYS A 62 -5.86 12.34 -12.19
N ALA A 63 -6.42 13.54 -12.40
CA ALA A 63 -7.79 13.71 -12.88
C ALA A 63 -8.03 13.11 -14.29
N GLU A 64 -6.96 13.00 -15.08
CA GLU A 64 -6.99 12.50 -16.45
C GLU A 64 -7.00 10.97 -16.53
N LYS A 65 -6.75 10.26 -15.42
CA LYS A 65 -6.65 8.81 -15.38
C LYS A 65 -8.00 8.15 -15.11
N THR A 66 -8.16 6.92 -15.62
CA THR A 66 -9.40 6.16 -15.43
C THR A 66 -9.32 5.32 -14.15
N TRP A 67 -10.46 5.02 -13.52
CA TRP A 67 -10.52 4.08 -12.40
C TRP A 67 -9.85 2.72 -12.68
N LYS A 68 -9.87 2.29 -13.94
CA LYS A 68 -9.19 1.06 -14.40
C LYS A 68 -7.66 1.15 -14.27
N ASP A 69 -7.07 2.31 -14.52
CA ASP A 69 -5.61 2.52 -14.42
C ASP A 69 -5.17 2.45 -12.95
N LEU A 70 -5.98 3.02 -12.06
CA LEU A 70 -5.75 2.96 -10.61
C LEU A 70 -5.81 1.50 -10.12
N ALA A 71 -6.86 0.77 -10.49
CA ALA A 71 -7.02 -0.63 -10.13
C ALA A 71 -5.91 -1.53 -10.70
N ARG A 72 -5.50 -1.29 -11.95
CA ARG A 72 -4.40 -2.02 -12.59
C ARG A 72 -3.08 -1.76 -11.88
N THR A 73 -2.78 -0.50 -11.56
CA THR A 73 -1.57 -0.14 -10.82
C THR A 73 -1.57 -0.79 -9.43
N ALA A 74 -2.69 -0.73 -8.71
CA ALA A 74 -2.85 -1.37 -7.41
C ALA A 74 -2.63 -2.89 -7.46
N MET A 75 -3.15 -3.56 -8.50
CA MET A 75 -2.93 -4.98 -8.72
C MET A 75 -1.45 -5.30 -8.95
N ILE A 76 -0.75 -4.51 -9.78
CA ILE A 76 0.69 -4.71 -10.05
C ILE A 76 1.49 -4.58 -8.75
N ILE A 77 1.25 -3.52 -7.98
CA ILE A 77 1.91 -3.30 -6.68
C ILE A 77 1.64 -4.49 -5.74
N GLY A 78 0.39 -4.96 -5.67
CA GLY A 78 0.01 -6.10 -4.84
C GLY A 78 0.74 -7.38 -5.23
N ILE A 79 0.84 -7.69 -6.53
CA ILE A 79 1.57 -8.87 -7.03
C ILE A 79 3.05 -8.78 -6.66
N ILE A 80 3.69 -7.64 -6.92
CA ILE A 80 5.11 -7.44 -6.58
C ILE A 80 5.33 -7.62 -5.07
N PHE A 81 4.48 -7.01 -4.25
CA PHE A 81 4.54 -7.17 -2.80
C PHE A 81 4.38 -8.63 -2.36
N SER A 82 3.39 -9.36 -2.91
CA SER A 82 3.20 -10.77 -2.59
C SER A 82 4.41 -11.63 -2.95
N VAL A 83 5.01 -11.43 -4.12
CA VAL A 83 6.20 -12.17 -4.55
C VAL A 83 7.37 -11.91 -3.60
N VAL A 84 7.65 -10.63 -3.30
CA VAL A 84 8.73 -10.25 -2.38
C VAL A 84 8.47 -10.78 -0.97
N LEU A 85 7.23 -10.69 -0.48
CA LEU A 85 6.85 -11.19 0.83
C LEU A 85 7.04 -12.70 0.93
N THR A 86 6.61 -13.47 -0.07
CA THR A 86 6.83 -14.92 -0.11
C THR A 86 8.32 -15.24 -0.05
N PHE A 87 9.16 -14.59 -0.86
CA PHE A 87 10.59 -14.81 -0.80
C PHE A 87 11.21 -14.44 0.55
N ALA A 88 10.80 -13.32 1.15
CA ALA A 88 11.27 -12.92 2.46
C ALA A 88 10.92 -13.94 3.55
N LEU A 89 9.66 -14.40 3.58
CA LEU A 89 9.20 -15.41 4.53
C LEU A 89 9.86 -16.77 4.32
N SER A 90 9.97 -17.22 3.06
CA SER A 90 10.67 -18.47 2.72
C SER A 90 12.14 -18.41 3.11
N SER A 91 12.83 -17.29 2.84
CA SER A 91 14.23 -17.10 3.22
C SER A 91 14.41 -17.11 4.73
N ALA A 92 13.55 -16.41 5.47
CA ALA A 92 13.60 -16.39 6.94
C ALA A 92 13.35 -17.79 7.54
N TYR A 93 12.40 -18.53 6.97
CA TYR A 93 12.11 -19.90 7.39
C TYR A 93 13.29 -20.85 7.13
N LEU A 94 13.84 -20.87 5.92
CA LEU A 94 14.98 -21.72 5.55
C LEU A 94 16.22 -21.40 6.41
N TYR A 95 16.45 -20.12 6.72
CA TYR A 95 17.51 -19.71 7.63
C TYR A 95 17.30 -20.25 9.05
N GLY A 96 16.05 -20.20 9.54
CA GLY A 96 15.70 -20.81 10.83
C GLY A 96 15.97 -22.32 10.87
N VAL A 97 15.61 -23.04 9.80
CA VAL A 97 15.90 -24.49 9.68
C VAL A 97 17.40 -24.76 9.66
N TYR A 98 18.18 -23.96 8.93
CA TYR A 98 19.64 -24.10 8.90
C TYR A 98 20.26 -23.92 10.29
N LEU A 99 19.85 -22.90 11.05
CA LEU A 99 20.36 -22.66 12.41
C LEU A 99 19.99 -23.78 13.39
N GLN A 100 18.84 -24.45 13.21
CA GLN A 100 18.45 -25.61 14.03
C GLN A 100 19.24 -26.89 13.70
N SER A 101 19.86 -26.93 12.51
CA SER A 101 20.66 -28.07 12.05
C SER A 101 22.15 -28.00 12.40
N GLN A 102 22.57 -26.93 13.08
CA GLN A 102 23.89 -26.79 13.71
C GLN A 102 23.82 -27.11 15.20
#